data_AF-A0A937U841-F1
#
_entry.id   AF-A0A937U841-F1
#
_cell.length_a   1.000
_cell.length_b   1.000
_cell.length_c   1.000
_cell.angle_alpha   90.00
_cell.angle_beta   90.00
_cell.angle_gamma   90.00
#
_symmetry.space_group_name_H-M   'P 1'
#
loop_
_entity.id
_entity.type
_entity.pdbx_description
1 polymer ?
#
loop_
_entity_poly.entity_id
_entity_poly.type
_entity_poly.pdbx_seq_one_letter_code
_entity_poly.pdbx_strand_id
1 'polypeptide(L)'
;MAKTMVTCPKCGNDNDSLSVECSKCGIIFSRYYEIQARDETDKDKKEELLIKQKEEEEKVEALRKQREEEEIKAEVLRKQEEEARRAEVLRNEQEEEEWKVEALRNEQEEEERKTEALRQEQEEEERKTEALRQEQEEEERKTEALRQEQEEEERKTEALRQEREEEERKAEALRKEQEERKIEALRQKQEEEVRKAKALRQEQEEEVRKAVLSRKEREEEERKAEALRKEREEEERKIEALRKEQEEEERKIETLRKQQEEERKELQKRVEGIKKVLQPKPKIKDLLKKYEGQIIGINYDSPTEIKGANLVKVGDDLFSILITDDELMKSYPLRNIMSIVEGVNGVSTGNVEGKSPFSVVIQVYHPTL
;
A
#
# COMPACT_ATOMS: atom_id res chain seq x y z
N MET A 1 169.04 -3.04 -170.01
CA MET A 1 168.70 -3.48 -168.65
C MET A 1 168.76 -2.25 -167.76
N ALA A 2 167.62 -1.75 -167.28
CA ALA A 2 167.61 -0.57 -166.42
C ALA A 2 168.26 -0.93 -165.08
N LYS A 3 169.35 -0.25 -164.71
CA LYS A 3 169.99 -0.38 -163.40
C LYS A 3 169.01 0.15 -162.35
N THR A 4 168.44 -0.75 -161.56
CA THR A 4 167.68 -0.39 -160.36
C THR A 4 168.62 0.29 -159.37
N MET A 5 168.27 1.49 -158.91
CA MET A 5 169.03 2.26 -157.92
C MET A 5 168.23 2.35 -156.62
N VAL A 6 168.92 2.29 -155.49
CA VAL A 6 168.35 2.48 -154.15
C VAL A 6 168.90 3.76 -153.53
N THR A 7 168.01 4.66 -153.13
CA THR A 7 168.41 5.93 -152.52
C THR A 7 168.65 5.72 -151.02
N CYS A 8 169.78 6.21 -150.52
CA CYS A 8 170.14 6.03 -149.12
C CYS A 8 169.25 6.86 -148.18
N PRO A 9 168.53 6.25 -147.23
CA PRO A 9 167.59 6.97 -146.37
C PRO A 9 168.26 7.93 -145.37
N LYS A 10 169.56 7.77 -145.08
CA LYS A 10 170.29 8.67 -144.16
C LYS A 10 170.86 9.92 -144.86
N CYS A 11 171.32 9.80 -146.11
CA CYS A 11 172.04 10.89 -146.79
C CYS A 11 171.55 11.21 -148.22
N GLY A 12 170.52 10.52 -148.70
CA GLY A 12 169.89 10.75 -150.00
C GLY A 12 170.70 10.31 -151.23
N ASN A 13 171.82 9.59 -151.05
CA ASN A 13 172.68 9.19 -152.16
C ASN A 13 172.17 7.95 -152.89
N ASP A 14 172.17 7.96 -154.23
CA ASP A 14 171.78 6.79 -155.03
C ASP A 14 172.91 5.76 -155.05
N ASN A 15 172.57 4.53 -154.70
CA ASN A 15 173.45 3.38 -154.71
C ASN A 15 172.90 2.33 -155.68
N ASP A 16 173.77 1.45 -156.19
CA ASP A 16 173.33 0.31 -156.97
C ASP A 16 172.44 -0.60 -156.09
N SER A 17 171.33 -1.11 -156.63
CA SER A 17 170.38 -1.95 -155.89
C SER A 17 170.98 -3.19 -155.22
N LEU A 18 172.16 -3.65 -155.66
CA LEU A 18 172.89 -4.77 -155.06
C LEU A 18 173.89 -4.35 -153.97
N SER A 19 174.02 -3.04 -153.67
CA SER A 19 174.97 -2.55 -152.66
C SER A 19 174.49 -2.87 -151.25
N VAL A 20 175.37 -3.47 -150.45
CA VAL A 20 175.09 -3.81 -149.05
C VAL A 20 175.16 -2.56 -148.15
N GLU A 21 175.98 -1.59 -148.53
CA GLU A 21 176.17 -0.34 -147.81
C GLU A 21 176.08 0.89 -148.73
N CYS A 22 175.78 2.04 -148.13
CA CYS A 22 175.83 3.31 -148.83
C CYS A 22 177.28 3.73 -149.02
N SER A 23 177.72 3.81 -150.27
CA SER A 23 179.06 4.27 -150.67
C SER A 23 179.48 5.63 -150.11
N LYS A 24 178.52 6.50 -149.73
CA LYS A 24 178.79 7.84 -149.21
C LYS A 24 178.86 7.94 -147.69
N CYS A 25 178.03 7.21 -146.95
CA CYS A 25 177.90 7.37 -145.50
C CYS A 25 178.06 6.08 -144.69
N GLY A 26 178.38 4.97 -145.37
CA GLY A 26 178.72 3.69 -144.75
C GLY A 26 177.57 2.99 -144.02
N ILE A 27 176.31 3.41 -144.21
CA ILE A 27 175.20 2.68 -143.60
C ILE A 27 174.96 1.38 -144.33
N ILE A 28 174.83 0.29 -143.58
CA ILE A 28 174.37 -0.99 -144.12
C ILE A 28 172.85 -0.91 -144.22
N PHE A 29 172.30 -1.04 -145.43
CA PHE A 29 170.86 -0.84 -145.66
C PHE A 29 170.00 -1.81 -144.85
N SER A 30 170.39 -3.09 -144.76
CA SER A 30 169.69 -4.09 -143.93
C SER A 30 169.64 -3.69 -142.46
N ARG A 31 170.78 -3.29 -141.89
CA ARG A 31 170.86 -2.88 -140.48
C ARG A 31 170.07 -1.60 -140.20
N TYR A 32 170.03 -0.66 -141.14
CA TYR A 32 169.24 0.57 -141.00
C TYR A 32 167.74 0.28 -140.95
N TYR A 33 167.22 -0.55 -141.87
CA TYR A 33 165.80 -0.92 -141.88
C TYR A 33 165.42 -1.83 -140.70
N GLU A 34 166.32 -2.70 -140.23
CA GLU A 34 166.11 -3.49 -139.00
C GLU A 34 165.97 -2.62 -137.75
N ILE A 35 166.78 -1.55 -137.63
CA ILE A 35 166.70 -0.61 -136.52
C ILE A 35 165.39 0.20 -136.58
N GLN A 36 164.99 0.68 -137.77
CA GLN A 36 163.70 1.37 -137.92
C GLN A 36 162.52 0.47 -137.55
N ALA A 37 162.51 -0.79 -138.02
CA ALA A 37 161.45 -1.75 -137.67
C ALA A 37 161.41 -2.03 -136.16
N ARG A 38 162.56 -2.13 -135.48
CA ARG A 38 162.62 -2.25 -134.01
C ARG A 38 162.07 -1.01 -133.32
N ASP A 39 162.51 0.18 -133.72
CA ASP A 39 162.05 1.45 -133.14
C ASP A 39 160.55 1.64 -133.33
N GLU A 40 159.98 1.25 -134.47
CA GLU A 40 158.53 1.22 -134.71
C GLU A 40 157.84 0.21 -133.78
N THR A 41 158.31 -1.03 -133.71
CA THR A 41 157.71 -2.02 -132.78
C THR A 41 157.84 -1.64 -131.31
N ASP A 42 158.91 -0.95 -130.91
CA ASP A 42 159.10 -0.50 -129.53
C ASP A 42 158.25 0.73 -129.22
N LYS A 43 157.99 1.59 -130.21
CA LYS A 43 156.96 2.64 -130.10
C LYS A 43 155.56 2.03 -129.97
N ASP A 44 155.21 1.07 -130.82
CA ASP A 44 153.91 0.38 -130.77
C ASP A 44 153.70 -0.32 -129.43
N LYS A 45 154.72 -1.05 -128.93
CA LYS A 45 154.68 -1.67 -127.59
C LYS A 45 154.54 -0.64 -126.48
N LYS A 46 155.22 0.51 -126.58
CA LYS A 46 155.13 1.57 -125.59
C LYS A 46 153.74 2.22 -125.59
N GLU A 47 153.16 2.42 -126.76
CA GLU A 47 151.80 2.94 -126.92
C GLU A 47 150.78 1.93 -126.41
N GLU A 48 150.92 0.64 -126.74
CA GLU A 48 150.09 -0.45 -126.22
C GLU A 48 150.16 -0.52 -124.68
N LEU A 49 151.35 -0.37 -124.09
CA LEU A 49 151.53 -0.40 -122.65
C LEU A 49 150.91 0.82 -121.96
N LEU A 50 150.97 2.00 -122.60
CA LEU A 50 150.31 3.21 -122.13
C LEU A 50 148.77 3.09 -122.19
N ILE A 51 148.25 2.47 -123.25
CA ILE A 51 146.82 2.16 -123.38
C ILE A 51 146.39 1.18 -122.28
N LYS A 52 147.15 0.10 -122.06
CA LYS A 52 146.88 -0.85 -120.97
C LYS A 52 146.90 -0.20 -119.60
N GLN A 53 147.86 0.69 -119.33
CA GLN A 53 147.91 1.45 -118.07
C GLN A 53 146.67 2.33 -117.89
N LYS A 54 146.25 3.07 -118.92
CA LYS A 54 145.04 3.88 -118.85
C LYS A 54 143.79 3.04 -118.64
N GLU A 55 143.66 1.91 -119.34
CA GLU A 55 142.55 0.97 -119.14
C GLU A 55 142.54 0.39 -117.73
N GLU A 56 143.71 0.12 -117.13
CA GLU A 56 143.83 -0.36 -115.75
C GLU A 56 143.46 0.74 -114.74
N GLU A 57 143.91 1.98 -114.96
CA GLU A 57 143.53 3.14 -114.14
C GLU A 57 142.02 3.40 -114.19
N GLU A 58 141.41 3.37 -115.38
CA GLU A 58 139.95 3.52 -115.55
C GLU A 58 139.18 2.38 -114.85
N LYS A 59 139.68 1.14 -114.89
CA LYS A 59 139.09 0.01 -114.16
C LYS A 59 139.17 0.20 -112.65
N VAL A 60 140.30 0.67 -112.13
CA VAL A 60 140.48 0.95 -110.69
C VAL A 60 139.57 2.09 -110.26
N GLU A 61 139.43 3.15 -111.06
CA GLU A 61 138.51 4.26 -110.78
C GLU A 61 137.05 3.81 -110.80
N ALA A 62 136.66 2.96 -111.76
CA ALA A 62 135.32 2.38 -111.82
C ALA A 62 135.01 1.52 -110.60
N LEU A 63 135.95 0.67 -110.17
CA LEU A 63 135.81 -0.14 -108.95
C LEU A 63 135.70 0.72 -107.69
N ARG A 64 136.47 1.81 -107.62
CA ARG A 64 136.39 2.76 -106.51
C ARG A 64 135.01 3.42 -106.44
N LYS A 65 134.48 3.90 -107.56
CA LYS A 65 133.13 4.49 -107.63
C LYS A 65 132.06 3.48 -107.22
N GLN A 66 132.18 2.23 -107.68
CA GLN A 66 131.26 1.16 -107.28
C GLN A 66 131.29 0.93 -105.77
N ARG A 67 132.48 0.88 -105.15
CA ARG A 67 132.62 0.72 -103.70
C ARG A 67 132.04 1.90 -102.92
N GLU A 68 132.27 3.14 -103.38
CA GLU A 68 131.69 4.35 -102.78
C GLU A 68 130.16 4.33 -102.88
N GLU A 69 129.59 3.92 -104.01
CA GLU A 69 128.14 3.75 -104.16
C GLU A 69 127.56 2.66 -103.25
N GLU A 70 128.24 1.53 -103.11
CA GLU A 70 127.85 0.45 -102.20
C GLU A 70 127.91 0.89 -100.72
N GLU A 71 128.91 1.68 -100.34
CA GLU A 71 129.04 2.22 -99.00
C GLU A 71 127.92 3.22 -98.67
N ILE A 72 127.57 4.11 -99.61
CA ILE A 72 126.43 5.03 -99.47
C ILE A 72 125.14 4.23 -99.33
N LYS A 73 124.91 3.20 -100.17
CA LYS A 73 123.72 2.34 -100.06
C LYS A 73 123.64 1.64 -98.70
N ALA A 74 124.77 1.14 -98.19
CA ALA A 74 124.83 0.51 -96.87
C ALA A 74 124.60 1.51 -95.72
N GLU A 75 125.03 2.77 -95.85
CA GLU A 75 124.72 3.81 -94.87
C GLU A 75 123.23 4.19 -94.88
N VAL A 76 122.62 4.32 -96.06
CA VAL A 76 121.18 4.57 -96.19
C VAL A 76 120.37 3.44 -95.56
N LEU A 77 120.74 2.18 -95.84
CA LEU A 77 120.05 1.02 -95.27
C LEU A 77 120.17 0.99 -93.73
N ARG A 78 121.35 1.30 -93.18
CA ARG A 78 121.54 1.38 -91.72
C ARG A 78 120.68 2.48 -91.09
N LYS A 79 120.57 3.64 -91.73
CA LYS A 79 119.67 4.72 -91.25
C LYS A 79 118.20 4.30 -91.30
N GLN A 80 117.78 3.60 -92.37
CA GLN A 80 116.42 3.06 -92.47
C GLN A 80 116.13 2.02 -91.39
N GLU A 81 117.07 1.11 -91.10
CA GLU A 81 116.92 0.14 -90.01
C GLU A 81 116.85 0.82 -88.64
N GLU A 82 117.66 1.86 -88.40
CA GLU A 82 117.61 2.63 -87.17
C GLU A 82 116.27 3.37 -87.01
N GLU A 83 115.77 4.00 -88.06
CA GLU A 83 114.45 4.63 -88.08
C GLU A 83 113.32 3.61 -87.86
N ALA A 84 113.42 2.43 -88.47
CA ALA A 84 112.45 1.34 -88.26
C ALA A 84 112.44 0.86 -86.81
N ARG A 85 113.61 0.70 -86.18
CA ARG A 85 113.72 0.35 -84.75
C ARG A 85 113.14 1.43 -83.84
N ARG A 86 113.42 2.71 -84.12
CA ARG A 86 112.84 3.83 -83.36
C ARG A 86 111.31 3.85 -83.50
N ALA A 87 110.79 3.62 -84.71
CA ALA A 87 109.36 3.53 -84.94
C ALA A 87 108.71 2.33 -84.23
N GLU A 88 109.42 1.20 -84.10
CA GLU A 88 108.97 0.04 -83.34
C GLU A 88 108.92 0.32 -81.83
N VAL A 89 109.95 0.95 -81.26
CA VAL A 89 109.94 1.37 -79.86
C VAL A 89 108.77 2.31 -79.57
N LEU A 90 108.55 3.32 -80.43
CA LEU A 90 107.42 4.24 -80.27
C LEU A 90 106.06 3.54 -80.36
N ARG A 91 105.91 2.53 -81.23
CA ARG A 91 104.68 1.73 -81.29
C ARG A 91 104.46 0.94 -80.01
N ASN A 92 105.51 0.29 -79.50
CA ASN A 92 105.42 -0.47 -78.25
C ASN A 92 105.09 0.44 -77.05
N GLU A 93 105.68 1.64 -76.98
CA GLU A 93 105.34 2.65 -75.97
C GLU A 93 103.88 3.10 -76.08
N GLN A 94 103.37 3.29 -77.31
CA GLN A 94 101.95 3.62 -77.52
C GLN A 94 101.03 2.49 -77.09
N GLU A 95 101.34 1.23 -77.45
CA GLU A 95 100.56 0.06 -77.02
C GLU A 95 100.57 -0.11 -75.49
N GLU A 96 101.69 0.15 -74.82
CA GLU A 96 101.77 0.11 -73.36
C GLU A 96 100.92 1.20 -72.70
N GLU A 97 100.93 2.41 -73.24
CA GLU A 97 100.09 3.51 -72.74
C GLU A 97 98.60 3.24 -73.01
N GLU A 98 98.23 2.69 -74.17
CA GLU A 98 96.85 2.27 -74.46
C GLU A 98 96.38 1.21 -73.46
N TRP A 99 97.23 0.21 -73.15
CA TRP A 99 96.92 -0.81 -72.15
C TRP A 99 96.73 -0.22 -70.75
N LYS A 100 97.57 0.75 -70.33
CA LYS A 100 97.40 1.45 -69.05
C LYS A 100 96.08 2.22 -68.99
N VAL A 101 95.72 2.91 -70.07
CA VAL A 101 94.44 3.64 -70.16
C VAL A 101 93.26 2.68 -70.09
N GLU A 102 93.33 1.53 -70.77
CA GLU A 102 92.29 0.49 -70.70
C GLU A 102 92.18 -0.10 -69.29
N ALA A 103 93.31 -0.37 -68.62
CA ALA A 103 93.34 -0.86 -67.25
C ALA A 103 92.68 0.14 -66.28
N LEU A 104 93.02 1.43 -66.37
CA LEU A 104 92.41 2.48 -65.55
C LEU A 104 90.91 2.63 -65.82
N ARG A 105 90.49 2.51 -67.08
CA ARG A 105 89.07 2.54 -67.43
C ARG A 105 88.32 1.36 -66.81
N ASN A 106 88.89 0.16 -66.87
CA ASN A 106 88.27 -1.02 -66.26
C ASN A 106 88.18 -0.90 -64.74
N GLU A 107 89.21 -0.35 -64.08
CA GLU A 107 89.18 -0.06 -62.63
C GLU A 107 88.08 0.95 -62.29
N GLN A 108 87.94 2.02 -63.08
CA GLN A 108 86.86 2.99 -62.88
C GLN A 108 85.47 2.37 -63.08
N GLU A 109 85.27 1.55 -64.12
CA GLU A 109 84.00 0.85 -64.35
C GLU A 109 83.67 -0.14 -63.21
N GLU A 110 84.69 -0.77 -62.60
CA GLU A 110 84.50 -1.64 -61.43
C GLU A 110 84.06 -0.85 -60.20
N GLU A 111 84.70 0.29 -59.92
CA GLU A 111 84.33 1.16 -58.80
C GLU A 111 82.93 1.78 -58.98
N GLU A 112 82.56 2.15 -60.21
CA GLU A 112 81.20 2.59 -60.53
C GLU A 112 80.16 1.49 -60.24
N ARG A 113 80.46 0.23 -60.61
CA ARG A 113 79.59 -0.92 -60.30
C ARG A 113 79.47 -1.17 -58.80
N LYS A 114 80.56 -1.08 -58.04
CA LYS A 114 80.53 -1.22 -56.57
C LYS A 114 79.68 -0.13 -55.94
N THR A 115 79.84 1.11 -56.40
CA THR A 115 79.07 2.27 -55.90
C THR A 115 77.58 2.11 -56.20
N GLU A 116 77.23 1.66 -57.41
CA GLU A 116 75.84 1.38 -57.79
C GLU A 116 75.24 0.23 -56.95
N ALA A 117 76.00 -0.84 -56.71
CA ALA A 117 75.56 -1.95 -55.86
C ALA A 117 75.29 -1.49 -54.41
N LEU A 118 76.18 -0.66 -53.84
CA LEU A 118 75.99 -0.07 -52.51
C LEU A 118 74.76 0.84 -52.47
N ARG A 119 74.50 1.63 -53.52
CA ARG A 119 73.29 2.46 -53.59
C ARG A 119 72.01 1.60 -53.60
N GLN A 120 72.02 0.51 -54.36
CA GLN A 120 70.88 -0.42 -54.41
C GLN A 120 70.64 -1.10 -53.06
N GLU A 121 71.70 -1.50 -52.36
CA GLU A 121 71.60 -2.07 -51.01
C GLU A 121 71.02 -1.06 -50.01
N GLN A 122 71.45 0.21 -50.07
CA GLN A 122 70.88 1.28 -49.25
C GLN A 122 69.40 1.52 -49.56
N GLU A 123 69.01 1.60 -50.84
CA GLU A 123 67.61 1.75 -51.22
C GLU A 123 66.75 0.56 -50.75
N GLU A 124 67.29 -0.66 -50.75
CA GLU A 124 66.59 -1.85 -50.24
C GLU A 124 66.39 -1.77 -48.72
N GLU A 125 67.41 -1.38 -47.96
CA GLU A 125 67.31 -1.17 -46.51
C GLU A 125 66.35 -0.04 -46.13
N GLU A 126 66.34 1.06 -46.89
CA GLU A 126 65.35 2.13 -46.71
C GLU A 126 63.92 1.62 -46.95
N ARG A 127 63.70 0.81 -47.99
CA ARG A 127 62.39 0.20 -48.25
C ARG A 127 61.95 -0.76 -47.14
N LYS A 128 62.87 -1.59 -46.62
CA LYS A 128 62.58 -2.47 -45.48
C LYS A 128 62.22 -1.67 -44.23
N THR A 129 62.95 -0.59 -43.96
CA THR A 129 62.71 0.29 -42.82
C THR A 129 61.35 0.98 -42.93
N GLU A 130 61.00 1.49 -44.11
CA GLU A 130 59.69 2.09 -44.35
C GLU A 130 58.55 1.07 -44.23
N ALA A 131 58.73 -0.16 -44.74
CA ALA A 131 57.75 -1.22 -44.58
C ALA A 131 57.52 -1.58 -43.10
N LEU A 132 58.59 -1.70 -42.31
CA LEU A 132 58.49 -1.92 -40.86
C LEU A 132 57.79 -0.77 -40.13
N ARG A 133 58.04 0.48 -40.54
CA ARG A 133 57.34 1.64 -39.97
C ARG A 133 55.84 1.59 -40.27
N GLN A 134 55.46 1.24 -41.50
CA GLN A 134 54.05 1.09 -41.88
C GLN A 134 53.37 -0.04 -41.10
N GLU A 135 54.05 -1.17 -40.90
CA GLU A 135 53.53 -2.27 -40.08
C GLU A 135 53.31 -1.84 -38.62
N GLN A 136 54.25 -1.09 -38.04
CA GLN A 136 54.09 -0.51 -36.70
C GLN A 136 52.92 0.47 -36.61
N GLU A 137 52.77 1.38 -37.58
CA GLU A 137 51.64 2.30 -37.62
C GLU A 137 50.29 1.56 -37.75
N GLU A 138 50.25 0.46 -38.50
CA GLU A 138 49.05 -0.37 -38.62
C GLU A 138 48.69 -1.06 -37.30
N GLU A 139 49.67 -1.63 -36.60
CA GLU A 139 49.48 -2.23 -35.27
C GLU A 139 49.05 -1.20 -34.22
N GLU A 140 49.63 0.01 -34.24
CA GLU A 140 49.18 1.10 -33.36
C GLU A 140 47.72 1.47 -33.64
N ARG A 141 47.30 1.56 -34.91
CA ARG A 141 45.90 1.82 -35.29
C ARG A 141 44.96 0.71 -34.83
N LYS A 142 45.36 -0.56 -34.97
CA LYS A 142 44.58 -1.71 -34.47
C LYS A 142 44.42 -1.66 -32.96
N THR A 143 45.50 -1.34 -32.24
CA THR A 143 45.50 -1.23 -30.79
C THR A 143 44.60 -0.09 -30.32
N GLU A 144 44.66 1.07 -30.98
CA GLU A 144 43.79 2.21 -30.68
C GLU A 144 42.31 1.88 -30.95
N ALA A 145 42.00 1.20 -32.06
CA ALA A 145 40.64 0.76 -32.37
C ALA A 145 40.09 -0.21 -31.32
N LEU A 146 40.89 -1.17 -30.87
CA LEU A 146 40.51 -2.09 -29.79
C LEU A 146 40.26 -1.35 -28.47
N ARG A 147 41.07 -0.34 -28.14
CA ARG A 147 40.87 0.48 -26.93
C ARG A 147 39.54 1.24 -27.00
N GLN A 148 39.21 1.82 -28.16
CA GLN A 148 37.94 2.52 -28.35
C GLN A 148 36.73 1.59 -28.24
N GLU A 149 36.83 0.37 -28.78
CA GLU A 149 35.79 -0.65 -28.64
C GLU A 149 35.58 -1.05 -27.16
N GLN A 150 36.66 -1.23 -26.40
CA GLN A 150 36.59 -1.50 -24.96
C GLN A 150 35.94 -0.34 -24.18
N GLU A 151 36.32 0.91 -24.46
CA GLU A 151 35.68 2.07 -23.82
C GLU A 151 34.19 2.17 -24.16
N GLU A 152 33.78 1.82 -25.38
CA GLU A 152 32.36 1.80 -25.76
C GLU A 152 31.57 0.73 -25.00
N GLU A 153 32.13 -0.48 -24.87
CA GLU A 153 31.52 -1.56 -24.08
C GLU A 153 31.43 -1.22 -22.59
N GLU A 154 32.45 -0.58 -22.01
CA GLU A 154 32.41 -0.09 -20.63
C GLU A 154 31.29 0.95 -20.44
N ARG A 155 31.14 1.89 -21.39
CA ARG A 155 30.05 2.88 -21.36
C ARG A 155 28.67 2.23 -21.46
N LYS A 156 28.50 1.23 -22.34
CA LYS A 156 27.24 0.46 -22.46
C LYS A 156 26.93 -0.27 -21.14
N THR A 157 27.93 -0.90 -20.56
CA THR A 157 27.80 -1.64 -19.30
C THR A 157 27.40 -0.70 -18.15
N GLU A 158 28.03 0.47 -18.06
CA GLU A 158 27.69 1.47 -17.03
C GLU A 158 26.28 2.04 -17.24
N ALA A 159 25.86 2.30 -18.49
CA ALA A 159 24.51 2.74 -18.79
C ALA A 159 23.45 1.70 -18.37
N LEU A 160 23.68 0.41 -18.66
CA LEU A 160 22.81 -0.68 -18.22
C LEU A 160 22.76 -0.82 -16.69
N ARG A 161 23.88 -0.57 -16.01
CA ARG A 161 23.94 -0.57 -14.54
C ARG A 161 23.07 0.55 -13.96
N GLN A 162 23.18 1.76 -14.52
CA GLN A 162 22.38 2.91 -14.10
C GLN A 162 20.88 2.70 -14.35
N GLU A 163 20.51 2.11 -15.49
CA GLU A 163 19.11 1.77 -15.80
C GLU A 163 18.55 0.77 -14.76
N ARG A 164 19.31 -0.28 -14.42
CA ARG A 164 18.91 -1.23 -13.37
C ARG A 164 18.75 -0.57 -12.00
N GLU A 165 19.67 0.30 -11.60
CA GLU A 165 19.57 1.04 -10.34
C GLU A 165 18.32 1.95 -10.32
N GLU A 166 17.98 2.58 -11.45
CA GLU A 166 16.77 3.39 -11.56
C GLU A 166 15.50 2.55 -11.46
N GLU A 167 15.45 1.40 -12.13
CA GLU A 167 14.34 0.45 -12.02
C GLU A 167 14.18 -0.08 -10.58
N GLU A 168 15.28 -0.41 -9.90
CA GLU A 168 15.26 -0.86 -8.51
C GLU A 168 14.70 0.22 -7.59
N ARG A 169 15.14 1.48 -7.74
CA ARG A 169 14.58 2.62 -6.99
C ARG A 169 13.09 2.82 -7.25
N LYS A 170 12.64 2.71 -8.50
CA LYS A 170 11.21 2.78 -8.85
C LYS A 170 10.42 1.65 -8.20
N ALA A 171 10.94 0.43 -8.22
CA ALA A 171 10.31 -0.73 -7.60
C ALA A 171 10.24 -0.57 -6.07
N GLU A 172 11.29 -0.07 -5.43
CA GLU A 172 11.30 0.20 -3.99
C GLU A 172 10.28 1.28 -3.61
N ALA A 173 10.20 2.38 -4.38
CA ALA A 173 9.23 3.44 -4.16
C ALA A 173 7.78 2.91 -4.27
N LEU A 174 7.47 2.10 -5.28
CA LEU A 174 6.16 1.46 -5.44
C LEU A 174 5.84 0.52 -4.28
N ARG A 175 6.81 -0.24 -3.78
CA ARG A 175 6.63 -1.12 -2.61
C ARG A 175 6.29 -0.31 -1.36
N LYS A 176 7.02 0.78 -1.10
CA LYS A 176 6.75 1.68 0.03
C LYS A 176 5.36 2.30 -0.07
N GLU A 177 4.99 2.81 -1.25
CA GLU A 177 3.66 3.38 -1.47
C GLU A 177 2.55 2.34 -1.22
N GLN A 178 2.70 1.11 -1.72
CA GLN A 178 1.74 0.03 -1.46
C GLN A 178 1.64 -0.32 0.02
N GLU A 179 2.76 -0.36 0.73
CA GLU A 179 2.79 -0.63 2.17
C GLU A 179 2.11 0.48 2.96
N GLU A 180 2.39 1.75 2.65
CA GLU A 180 1.73 2.90 3.25
C GLU A 180 0.21 2.87 3.00
N ARG A 181 -0.23 2.59 1.76
CA ARG A 181 -1.66 2.44 1.44
C ARG A 181 -2.32 1.31 2.24
N LYS A 182 -1.63 0.19 2.45
CA LYS A 182 -2.14 -0.92 3.28
C LYS A 182 -2.26 -0.51 4.75
N ILE A 183 -1.25 0.17 5.30
CA ILE A 183 -1.27 0.67 6.67
C ILE A 183 -2.41 1.67 6.86
N GLU A 184 -2.58 2.60 5.92
CA GLU A 184 -3.66 3.59 5.95
C GLU A 184 -5.05 2.93 5.89
N ALA A 185 -5.24 1.95 5.00
CA ALA A 185 -6.49 1.20 4.93
C ALA A 185 -6.79 0.43 6.23
N LEU A 186 -5.77 -0.15 6.87
CA LEU A 186 -5.91 -0.81 8.17
C LEU A 186 -6.28 0.19 9.27
N ARG A 187 -5.67 1.37 9.30
CA ARG A 187 -6.00 2.45 10.25
C ARG A 187 -7.45 2.90 10.09
N GLN A 188 -7.89 3.15 8.86
CA GLN A 188 -9.29 3.54 8.58
C GLN A 188 -10.28 2.48 9.04
N LYS A 189 -10.00 1.20 8.75
CA LYS A 189 -10.83 0.08 9.24
C LYS A 189 -10.87 0.04 10.77
N GLN A 190 -9.74 0.25 11.43
CA GLN A 190 -9.67 0.27 12.88
C GLN A 190 -10.46 1.46 13.47
N GLU A 191 -10.38 2.64 12.86
CA GLU A 191 -11.15 3.82 13.27
C GLU A 191 -12.66 3.61 13.08
N GLU A 192 -13.07 2.96 11.98
CA GLU A 192 -14.47 2.61 11.73
C GLU A 192 -15.00 1.64 12.80
N GLU A 193 -14.23 0.59 13.14
CA GLU A 193 -14.60 -0.35 14.20
C GLU A 193 -14.68 0.33 15.58
N VAL A 194 -13.76 1.27 15.88
CA VAL A 194 -13.84 2.09 17.11
C VAL A 194 -15.11 2.95 17.11
N ARG A 195 -15.49 3.55 15.98
CA ARG A 195 -16.75 4.30 15.86
C ARG A 195 -17.97 3.41 16.08
N LYS A 196 -18.03 2.24 15.45
CA LYS A 196 -19.10 1.25 15.66
C LYS A 196 -19.21 0.83 17.11
N ALA A 197 -18.08 0.49 17.74
CA ALA A 197 -18.05 0.12 19.16
C ALA A 197 -18.54 1.25 20.07
N LYS A 198 -18.19 2.51 19.76
CA LYS A 198 -18.68 3.67 20.49
C LYS A 198 -20.19 3.86 20.32
N ALA A 199 -20.71 3.73 19.10
CA ALA A 199 -22.14 3.81 18.84
C ALA A 199 -22.92 2.72 19.59
N LEU A 200 -22.45 1.47 19.55
CA LEU A 200 -23.06 0.36 20.28
C LEU A 200 -23.08 0.59 21.80
N ARG A 201 -21.99 1.15 22.36
CA ARG A 201 -21.97 1.53 23.79
C ARG A 201 -23.02 2.59 24.12
N GLN A 202 -23.18 3.60 23.25
CA GLN A 202 -24.19 4.64 23.46
C GLN A 202 -25.61 4.07 23.40
N GLU A 203 -25.89 3.17 22.46
CA GLU A 203 -27.18 2.46 22.38
C GLU A 203 -27.44 1.63 23.64
N GLN A 204 -26.45 0.87 24.12
CA GLN A 204 -26.56 0.13 25.38
C GLN A 204 -26.80 1.05 26.59
N GLU A 205 -26.11 2.19 26.67
CA GLU A 205 -26.36 3.18 27.73
C GLU A 205 -27.78 3.75 27.67
N GLU A 206 -28.31 3.99 26.47
CA GLU A 206 -29.68 4.47 26.28
C GLU A 206 -30.71 3.42 26.72
N GLU A 207 -30.52 2.16 26.32
CA GLU A 207 -31.39 1.05 26.75
C GLU A 207 -31.34 0.84 28.26
N VAL A 208 -30.15 0.94 28.88
CA VAL A 208 -30.03 0.92 30.35
C VAL A 208 -30.80 2.08 30.98
N ARG A 209 -30.71 3.30 30.42
CA ARG A 209 -31.48 4.45 30.92
C ARG A 209 -32.98 4.21 30.81
N LYS A 210 -33.48 3.68 29.68
CA LYS A 210 -34.90 3.32 29.51
C LYS A 210 -35.34 2.27 30.52
N ALA A 211 -34.54 1.22 30.72
CA ALA A 211 -34.82 0.17 31.70
C ALA A 211 -34.88 0.73 33.14
N VAL A 212 -33.97 1.65 33.50
CA VAL A 212 -33.98 2.33 34.81
C VAL A 212 -35.23 3.19 34.98
N LEU A 213 -35.66 3.92 33.94
CA LEU A 213 -36.88 4.72 33.99
C LEU A 213 -38.12 3.84 34.15
N SER A 214 -38.26 2.79 33.34
CA SER A 214 -39.37 1.84 33.44
C SER A 214 -39.43 1.16 34.81
N ARG A 215 -38.27 0.82 35.39
CA ARG A 215 -38.22 0.29 36.76
C ARG A 215 -38.71 1.30 37.79
N LYS A 216 -38.35 2.58 37.67
CA LYS A 216 -38.83 3.64 38.58
C LYS A 216 -40.34 3.83 38.46
N GLU A 217 -40.89 3.83 37.25
CA GLU A 217 -42.33 3.93 37.02
C GLU A 217 -43.06 2.75 37.70
N ARG A 218 -42.55 1.52 37.52
CA ARG A 218 -43.09 0.34 38.20
C ARG A 218 -43.01 0.43 39.72
N GLU A 219 -41.89 0.89 40.27
CA GLU A 219 -41.75 1.11 41.72
C GLU A 219 -42.74 2.18 42.24
N GLU A 220 -43.04 3.21 41.45
CA GLU A 220 -44.06 4.22 41.78
C GLU A 220 -45.48 3.63 41.73
N GLU A 221 -45.79 2.83 40.70
CA GLU A 221 -47.06 2.11 40.61
C GLU A 221 -47.25 1.12 41.77
N GLU A 222 -46.21 0.37 42.13
CA GLU A 222 -46.22 -0.54 43.29
C GLU A 222 -46.47 0.24 44.60
N ARG A 223 -45.85 1.41 44.79
CA ARG A 223 -46.12 2.29 45.94
C ARG A 223 -47.56 2.81 45.96
N LYS A 224 -48.10 3.22 44.81
CA LYS A 224 -49.51 3.65 44.69
C LYS A 224 -50.45 2.49 45.03
N ALA A 225 -50.17 1.30 44.52
CA ALA A 225 -50.95 0.10 44.82
C ALA A 225 -50.88 -0.27 46.32
N GLU A 226 -49.71 -0.16 46.95
CA GLU A 226 -49.55 -0.38 48.39
C GLU A 226 -50.33 0.67 49.21
N ALA A 227 -50.27 1.94 48.83
CA ALA A 227 -51.04 3.00 49.49
C ALA A 227 -52.55 2.75 49.41
N LEU A 228 -53.06 2.37 48.23
CA LEU A 228 -54.47 2.01 48.04
C LEU A 228 -54.87 0.77 48.86
N ARG A 229 -53.97 -0.22 49.02
CA ARG A 229 -54.22 -1.38 49.89
C ARG A 229 -54.35 -0.94 51.35
N LYS A 230 -53.46 -0.09 51.85
CA LYS A 230 -53.54 0.45 53.22
C LYS A 230 -54.80 1.26 53.46
N GLU A 231 -55.21 2.07 52.49
CA GLU A 231 -56.47 2.83 52.56
C GLU A 231 -57.68 1.88 52.65
N ARG A 232 -57.73 0.84 51.82
CA ARG A 232 -58.77 -0.19 51.90
C ARG A 232 -58.77 -0.94 53.23
N GLU A 233 -57.59 -1.33 53.74
CA GLU A 233 -57.50 -1.97 55.07
C GLU A 233 -57.98 -1.03 56.19
N GLU A 234 -57.69 0.27 56.10
CA GLU A 234 -58.18 1.26 57.06
C GLU A 234 -59.71 1.44 56.95
N GLU A 235 -60.24 1.46 55.73
CA GLU A 235 -61.68 1.50 55.48
C GLU A 235 -62.38 0.23 56.00
N GLU A 236 -61.81 -0.96 55.77
CA GLU A 236 -62.28 -2.22 56.33
C GLU A 236 -62.28 -2.20 57.87
N ARG A 237 -61.22 -1.67 58.49
CA ARG A 237 -61.17 -1.49 59.96
C ARG A 237 -62.24 -0.51 60.46
N LYS A 238 -62.51 0.57 59.73
CA LYS A 238 -63.59 1.52 60.06
C LYS A 238 -64.96 0.84 59.95
N ILE A 239 -65.18 0.06 58.90
CA ILE A 239 -66.41 -0.73 58.72
C ILE A 239 -66.55 -1.75 59.86
N GLU A 240 -65.48 -2.44 60.25
CA GLU A 240 -65.50 -3.39 61.37
C GLU A 240 -65.77 -2.70 62.71
N ALA A 241 -65.17 -1.52 62.96
CA ALA A 241 -65.44 -0.73 64.16
C ALA A 241 -66.90 -0.28 64.22
N LEU A 242 -67.46 0.22 63.12
CA LEU A 242 -68.88 0.58 63.01
C LEU A 242 -69.79 -0.63 63.25
N ARG A 243 -69.44 -1.82 62.75
CA ARG A 243 -70.18 -3.05 63.04
C ARG A 243 -70.17 -3.40 64.53
N LYS A 244 -69.02 -3.26 65.21
CA LYS A 244 -68.91 -3.51 66.66
C LYS A 244 -69.73 -2.50 67.46
N GLU A 245 -69.73 -1.22 67.06
CA GLU A 245 -70.55 -0.18 67.68
C GLU A 245 -72.04 -0.47 67.49
N GLN A 246 -72.46 -0.87 66.28
CA GLN A 246 -73.83 -1.34 66.01
C GLN A 246 -74.20 -2.55 66.86
N GLU A 247 -73.34 -3.56 66.98
CA GLU A 247 -73.59 -4.71 67.86
C GLU A 247 -73.69 -4.30 69.34
N GLU A 248 -72.88 -3.36 69.80
CA GLU A 248 -72.95 -2.84 71.17
C GLU A 248 -74.25 -2.07 71.40
N GLU A 249 -74.68 -1.29 70.42
CA GLU A 249 -75.95 -0.56 70.47
C GLU A 249 -77.15 -1.50 70.40
N GLU A 250 -77.10 -2.55 69.58
CA GLU A 250 -78.09 -3.63 69.61
C GLU A 250 -78.15 -4.33 70.97
N ARG A 251 -77.00 -4.61 71.60
CA ARG A 251 -76.95 -5.16 72.98
C ARG A 251 -77.53 -4.20 74.00
N LYS A 252 -77.30 -2.88 73.88
CA LYS A 252 -77.92 -1.84 74.72
C LYS A 252 -79.43 -1.80 74.54
N ILE A 253 -79.91 -1.86 73.29
CA ILE A 253 -81.34 -1.95 72.97
C ILE A 253 -81.94 -3.23 73.55
N GLU A 254 -81.26 -4.37 73.46
CA GLU A 254 -81.72 -5.64 74.03
C GLU A 254 -81.78 -5.60 75.57
N THR A 255 -80.79 -5.00 76.23
CA THR A 255 -80.80 -4.81 77.69
C THR A 255 -81.92 -3.86 78.14
N LEU A 256 -82.14 -2.76 77.43
CA LEU A 256 -83.28 -1.85 77.66
C LEU A 256 -84.62 -2.57 77.50
N ARG A 257 -84.77 -3.43 76.46
CA ARG A 257 -85.97 -4.25 76.28
C ARG A 257 -86.21 -5.20 77.46
N LYS A 258 -85.16 -5.85 77.97
CA LYS A 258 -85.26 -6.74 79.14
C LYS A 258 -85.66 -5.98 80.41
N GLN A 259 -85.10 -4.79 80.64
CA GLN A 259 -85.48 -3.94 81.77
C GLN A 259 -86.95 -3.50 81.69
N GLN A 260 -87.41 -3.06 80.51
CA GLN A 260 -88.82 -2.70 80.31
C GLN A 260 -89.76 -3.89 80.51
N GLU A 261 -89.34 -5.10 80.13
CA GLU A 261 -90.13 -6.31 80.34
C GLU A 261 -90.25 -6.67 81.83
N GLU A 262 -89.17 -6.53 82.61
CA GLU A 262 -89.22 -6.74 84.07
C GLU A 262 -90.10 -5.69 84.76
N GLU A 263 -89.95 -4.41 84.41
CA GLU A 263 -90.75 -3.32 84.97
C GLU A 263 -92.24 -3.52 84.68
N ARG A 264 -92.59 -4.00 83.48
CA ARG A 264 -93.96 -4.36 83.09
C ARG A 264 -94.50 -5.54 83.91
N LYS A 265 -93.68 -6.56 84.20
CA LYS A 265 -94.07 -7.70 85.06
C LYS A 265 -94.28 -7.26 86.51
N GLU A 266 -93.50 -6.32 87.02
CA GLU A 266 -93.65 -5.79 88.37
C GLU A 266 -94.92 -4.92 88.52
N LEU A 267 -95.21 -4.08 87.51
CA LEU A 267 -96.45 -3.32 87.43
C LEU A 267 -97.69 -4.22 87.39
N GLN A 268 -97.64 -5.32 86.63
CA GLN A 268 -98.73 -6.30 86.60
C GLN A 268 -98.97 -6.93 87.98
N LYS A 269 -97.91 -7.31 88.71
CA LYS A 269 -98.04 -7.83 90.08
C LYS A 269 -98.66 -6.82 91.06
N ARG A 270 -98.34 -5.53 90.93
CA ARG A 270 -98.93 -4.46 91.76
C ARG A 270 -100.42 -4.23 91.47
N VAL A 271 -100.83 -4.24 90.20
CA VAL A 271 -102.23 -4.06 89.81
C VAL A 271 -103.10 -5.22 90.30
N GLU A 272 -102.57 -6.44 90.27
CA GLU A 272 -103.30 -7.63 90.73
C GLU A 272 -103.44 -7.69 92.26
N GLY A 273 -102.51 -7.08 93.00
CA GLY A 273 -102.60 -6.90 94.46
C GLY A 273 -103.70 -5.95 94.91
N ILE A 274 -103.97 -4.88 94.16
CA ILE A 274 -104.97 -3.85 94.53
C ILE A 274 -106.41 -4.33 94.28
N LYS A 275 -106.62 -5.24 93.32
CA LYS A 275 -107.96 -5.72 92.94
C LYS A 275 -108.61 -6.68 93.96
N LYS A 276 -107.86 -7.19 94.94
CA LYS A 276 -108.35 -8.16 95.96
C LYS A 276 -109.01 -7.54 97.19
N VAL A 277 -108.95 -6.22 97.39
CA VAL A 277 -109.31 -5.60 98.69
C VAL A 277 -110.65 -4.84 98.68
N LEU A 278 -111.29 -4.63 97.53
CA LEU A 278 -112.57 -3.92 97.46
C LEU A 278 -113.73 -4.89 97.22
N GLN A 279 -114.41 -5.29 98.30
CA GLN A 279 -115.66 -6.08 98.25
C GLN A 279 -116.91 -5.18 98.18
N PRO A 280 -117.94 -5.54 97.40
CA PRO A 280 -119.17 -4.76 97.24
C PRO A 280 -120.15 -4.92 98.42
N LYS A 281 -120.85 -3.83 98.80
CA LYS A 281 -121.90 -3.79 99.86
C LYS A 281 -123.22 -4.44 99.40
N PRO A 282 -124.00 -5.09 100.31
CA PRO A 282 -125.29 -5.74 99.97
C PRO A 282 -126.43 -4.73 99.75
N LYS A 283 -127.40 -5.09 98.89
CA LYS A 283 -128.52 -4.22 98.49
C LYS A 283 -129.68 -4.30 99.49
N ILE A 284 -130.36 -3.17 99.74
CA ILE A 284 -131.47 -3.03 100.70
C ILE A 284 -132.60 -4.05 100.48
N LYS A 285 -132.84 -4.45 99.21
CA LYS A 285 -133.79 -5.51 98.84
C LYS A 285 -133.53 -6.83 99.58
N ASP A 286 -132.28 -7.27 99.62
CA ASP A 286 -131.89 -8.57 100.19
C ASP A 286 -132.09 -8.58 101.72
N LEU A 287 -132.10 -7.39 102.33
CA LEU A 287 -132.35 -7.19 103.76
C LEU A 287 -133.84 -7.34 104.09
N LEU A 288 -134.71 -6.66 103.33
CA LEU A 288 -136.16 -6.67 103.57
C LEU A 288 -136.85 -7.97 103.15
N LYS A 289 -136.30 -8.67 102.15
CA LYS A 289 -136.87 -9.93 101.64
C LYS A 289 -137.12 -10.98 102.74
N LYS A 290 -136.34 -10.92 103.83
CA LYS A 290 -136.45 -11.81 104.99
C LYS A 290 -137.77 -11.67 105.76
N TYR A 291 -138.43 -10.52 105.64
CA TYR A 291 -139.66 -10.19 106.36
C TYR A 291 -140.91 -10.23 105.46
N GLU A 292 -140.76 -10.63 104.20
CA GLU A 292 -141.87 -10.80 103.26
C GLU A 292 -142.85 -11.86 103.80
N GLY A 293 -144.13 -11.51 103.88
CA GLY A 293 -145.21 -12.29 104.50
C GLY A 293 -145.37 -12.08 106.02
N GLN A 294 -144.57 -11.25 106.65
CA GLN A 294 -144.64 -11.01 108.10
C GLN A 294 -145.29 -9.67 108.44
N ILE A 295 -145.90 -9.59 109.63
CA ILE A 295 -146.38 -8.34 110.19
C ILE A 295 -145.17 -7.54 110.67
N ILE A 296 -144.97 -6.38 110.07
CA ILE A 296 -143.91 -5.45 110.41
C ILE A 296 -144.49 -4.21 111.08
N GLY A 297 -143.67 -3.53 111.88
CA GLY A 297 -144.01 -2.20 112.35
C GLY A 297 -143.66 -1.19 111.26
N ILE A 298 -144.63 -0.41 110.80
CA ILE A 298 -144.37 0.68 109.85
C ILE A 298 -145.24 1.89 110.13
N ASN A 299 -144.66 3.07 109.91
CA ASN A 299 -145.32 4.36 110.13
C ASN A 299 -146.25 4.73 108.97
N TYR A 300 -147.16 3.85 108.53
CA TYR A 300 -147.85 4.01 107.24
C TYR A 300 -148.98 5.06 107.19
N ASP A 301 -149.51 5.49 108.34
CA ASP A 301 -150.58 6.51 108.42
C ASP A 301 -150.07 7.86 108.86
N SER A 302 -149.21 7.88 109.88
CA SER A 302 -148.61 9.09 110.40
C SER A 302 -147.12 8.88 110.60
N PRO A 303 -146.29 9.92 110.43
CA PRO A 303 -144.85 9.77 110.54
C PRO A 303 -144.37 9.35 111.93
N THR A 304 -145.19 9.54 112.97
CA THR A 304 -144.84 9.29 114.38
C THR A 304 -145.39 7.99 114.94
N GLU A 305 -146.42 7.42 114.33
CA GLU A 305 -147.12 6.25 114.87
C GLU A 305 -146.75 4.99 114.10
N ILE A 306 -146.17 4.01 114.79
CA ILE A 306 -145.85 2.71 114.19
C ILE A 306 -147.04 1.78 114.40
N LYS A 307 -147.57 1.26 113.29
CA LYS A 307 -148.66 0.30 113.29
C LYS A 307 -148.24 -0.97 112.57
N GLY A 308 -148.92 -2.07 112.90
CA GLY A 308 -148.67 -3.36 112.27
C GLY A 308 -149.26 -3.39 110.87
N ALA A 309 -148.44 -3.72 109.87
CA ALA A 309 -148.92 -4.04 108.53
C ALA A 309 -148.17 -5.24 107.98
N ASN A 310 -148.82 -6.06 107.16
CA ASN A 310 -148.16 -7.21 106.55
C ASN A 310 -147.29 -6.75 105.40
N LEU A 311 -146.00 -7.06 105.44
CA LEU A 311 -145.08 -6.82 104.32
C LEU A 311 -145.35 -7.85 103.23
N VAL A 312 -146.17 -7.53 102.24
CA VAL A 312 -146.65 -8.52 101.26
C VAL A 312 -145.62 -8.78 100.17
N LYS A 313 -144.88 -7.75 99.75
CA LYS A 313 -143.98 -7.87 98.61
C LYS A 313 -142.75 -6.99 98.72
N VAL A 314 -141.58 -7.54 98.38
CA VAL A 314 -140.32 -6.79 98.24
C VAL A 314 -139.76 -6.97 96.82
N GLY A 315 -139.88 -5.92 96.00
CA GLY A 315 -139.34 -5.82 94.65
C GLY A 315 -137.93 -5.22 94.60
N ASP A 316 -137.42 -4.96 93.39
CA ASP A 316 -136.12 -4.32 93.18
C ASP A 316 -136.10 -2.83 93.56
N ASP A 317 -137.24 -2.14 93.42
CA ASP A 317 -137.33 -0.68 93.64
C ASP A 317 -138.40 -0.27 94.65
N LEU A 318 -139.32 -1.16 95.03
CA LEU A 318 -140.45 -0.86 95.89
C LEU A 318 -140.88 -2.06 96.74
N PHE A 319 -141.49 -1.77 97.88
CA PHE A 319 -142.08 -2.75 98.77
C PHE A 319 -143.52 -2.39 99.10
N SER A 320 -144.35 -3.40 99.34
CA SER A 320 -145.79 -3.24 99.49
C SER A 320 -146.25 -3.81 100.83
N ILE A 321 -147.12 -3.08 101.51
CA ILE A 321 -147.72 -3.47 102.77
C ILE A 321 -149.25 -3.57 102.64
N LEU A 322 -149.87 -4.43 103.45
CA LEU A 322 -151.32 -4.54 103.59
C LEU A 322 -151.74 -4.20 105.01
N ILE A 323 -152.68 -3.25 105.13
CA ILE A 323 -153.28 -2.82 106.38
C ILE A 323 -154.58 -3.61 106.55
N THR A 324 -154.64 -4.49 107.54
CA THR A 324 -155.78 -5.41 107.73
C THR A 324 -157.06 -4.73 108.14
N ASP A 325 -156.98 -3.63 108.89
CA ASP A 325 -158.16 -2.97 109.46
C ASP A 325 -158.97 -2.22 108.38
N ASP A 326 -158.31 -1.69 107.36
CA ASP A 326 -158.91 -0.92 106.26
C ASP A 326 -158.89 -1.67 104.91
N GLU A 327 -158.44 -2.92 104.89
CA GLU A 327 -158.13 -3.73 103.68
C GLU A 327 -157.35 -2.96 102.59
N LEU A 328 -156.53 -1.98 103.00
CA LEU A 328 -155.85 -1.05 102.10
C LEU A 328 -154.39 -1.49 101.87
N MET A 329 -154.00 -1.60 100.59
CA MET A 329 -152.62 -1.88 100.21
C MET A 329 -151.87 -0.58 99.89
N LYS A 330 -150.74 -0.34 100.56
CA LYS A 330 -149.84 0.80 100.29
C LYS A 330 -148.48 0.29 99.80
N SER A 331 -147.90 0.96 98.80
CA SER A 331 -146.59 0.61 98.25
C SER A 331 -145.63 1.79 98.34
N TYR A 332 -144.39 1.52 98.75
CA TYR A 332 -143.35 2.52 98.98
C TYR A 332 -142.07 2.16 98.19
N PRO A 333 -141.41 3.14 97.54
CA PRO A 333 -140.09 2.92 96.96
C PRO A 333 -139.07 2.52 98.04
N LEU A 334 -138.15 1.59 97.73
CA LEU A 334 -137.06 1.21 98.65
C LEU A 334 -136.18 2.41 99.01
N ARG A 335 -136.02 3.37 98.09
CA ARG A 335 -135.32 4.63 98.36
C ARG A 335 -136.02 5.54 99.38
N ASN A 336 -137.31 5.31 99.66
CA ASN A 336 -138.07 6.07 100.65
C ASN A 336 -137.93 5.48 102.07
N ILE A 337 -137.22 4.36 102.20
CA ILE A 337 -136.91 3.79 103.51
C ILE A 337 -135.83 4.65 104.14
N MET A 338 -136.21 5.32 105.22
CA MET A 338 -135.28 6.14 105.99
C MET A 338 -134.45 5.28 106.92
N SER A 339 -135.09 4.30 107.56
CA SER A 339 -134.43 3.39 108.49
C SER A 339 -135.09 2.02 108.48
N ILE A 340 -134.28 1.00 108.73
CA ILE A 340 -134.70 -0.37 109.00
C ILE A 340 -134.07 -0.74 110.33
N VAL A 341 -134.89 -1.11 111.31
CA VAL A 341 -134.44 -1.55 112.62
C VAL A 341 -134.93 -2.96 112.87
N GLU A 342 -134.00 -3.92 112.93
CA GLU A 342 -134.28 -5.31 113.26
C GLU A 342 -134.09 -5.53 114.77
N GLY A 343 -135.05 -6.16 115.44
CA GLY A 343 -134.98 -6.50 116.86
C GLY A 343 -135.07 -8.00 117.06
N VAL A 344 -134.01 -8.64 117.57
CA VAL A 344 -133.97 -10.11 117.77
C VAL A 344 -135.09 -10.59 118.69
N ASN A 345 -135.53 -9.73 119.63
CA ASN A 345 -136.63 -10.00 120.55
C ASN A 345 -137.88 -9.15 120.25
N GLY A 346 -137.98 -8.64 119.02
CA GLY A 346 -138.96 -7.63 118.62
C GLY A 346 -138.57 -6.22 119.04
N VAL A 347 -139.07 -5.24 118.30
CA VAL A 347 -138.89 -3.80 118.51
C VAL A 347 -140.13 -3.26 119.23
N SER A 348 -139.96 -2.81 120.46
CA SER A 348 -141.04 -2.23 121.27
C SER A 348 -141.34 -0.80 120.81
N THR A 349 -142.53 -0.60 120.24
CA THR A 349 -143.04 0.71 119.82
C THR A 349 -143.84 1.27 120.99
N GLY A 350 -143.30 2.28 121.66
CA GLY A 350 -143.81 2.79 122.93
C GLY A 350 -145.31 3.05 122.96
N ASN A 351 -145.94 2.65 124.08
CA ASN A 351 -147.35 2.77 124.45
C ASN A 351 -148.29 1.85 123.65
N VAL A 352 -148.67 0.73 124.27
CA VAL A 352 -150.06 0.33 124.58
C VAL A 352 -149.98 -1.06 125.22
N GLU A 353 -150.57 -1.21 126.40
CA GLU A 353 -150.70 -2.49 127.10
C GLU A 353 -151.28 -3.57 126.18
N GLY A 354 -150.55 -4.68 125.99
CA GLY A 354 -151.09 -5.92 125.43
C GLY A 354 -150.72 -6.30 123.98
N LYS A 355 -149.87 -5.56 123.25
CA LYS A 355 -149.44 -5.95 121.89
C LYS A 355 -147.94 -6.33 121.83
N SER A 356 -147.65 -7.49 121.25
CA SER A 356 -146.30 -8.05 121.09
C SER A 356 -145.42 -7.21 120.16
N PRO A 357 -144.10 -7.09 120.41
CA PRO A 357 -143.19 -6.24 119.64
C PRO A 357 -142.93 -6.77 118.20
N PHE A 358 -142.69 -5.87 117.23
CA PHE A 358 -142.51 -6.23 115.81
C PHE A 358 -141.09 -6.69 115.50
N SER A 359 -140.90 -7.74 114.70
CA SER A 359 -139.56 -8.27 114.34
C SER A 359 -138.68 -7.25 113.61
N VAL A 360 -139.31 -6.36 112.83
CA VAL A 360 -138.66 -5.25 112.16
C VAL A 360 -139.55 -4.04 112.18
N VAL A 361 -138.94 -2.87 112.36
CA VAL A 361 -139.60 -1.57 112.17
C VAL A 361 -138.98 -0.87 110.98
N ILE A 362 -139.82 -0.50 110.03
CA ILE A 362 -139.44 0.25 108.85
C ILE A 362 -140.03 1.65 108.99
N GLN A 363 -139.19 2.67 108.93
CA GLN A 363 -139.65 4.04 108.81
C GLN A 363 -139.53 4.47 107.37
N VAL A 364 -140.68 4.82 106.79
CA VAL A 364 -140.74 5.41 105.46
C VAL A 364 -140.98 6.91 105.55
N TYR A 365 -140.36 7.61 104.61
CA TYR A 365 -140.59 9.02 104.40
C TYR A 365 -141.99 9.24 103.79
N HIS A 366 -142.81 10.04 104.47
CA HIS A 366 -144.06 10.56 103.92
C HIS A 366 -143.81 11.97 103.39
N PRO A 367 -143.81 12.18 102.07
CA PRO A 367 -143.73 13.53 101.52
C PRO A 367 -145.00 14.30 101.90
N THR A 368 -144.87 15.31 102.76
CA THR A 368 -145.87 16.38 102.91
C THR A 368 -145.92 17.17 101.61
N LEU A 369 -147.13 17.35 101.06
CA LEU A 369 -147.39 18.26 99.94
C LEU A 369 -146.90 19.68 100.23
#